data_AF-A0A699XYR7-F1
#
_entry.id   AF-A0A699XYR7-F1
#
_cell.length_a   1.000
_cell.length_b   1.000
_cell.length_c   1.000
_cell.angle_alpha   90.00
_cell.angle_beta   90.00
_cell.angle_gamma   90.00
#
_symmetry.space_group_name_H-M   'P 1'
#
loop_
_entity.id
_entity.type
_entity.pdbx_description
1 polymer ?
#
loop_
_entity_poly.entity_id
_entity_poly.type
_entity_poly.pdbx_seq_one_letter_code
_entity_poly.pdbx_strand_id
1 'polypeptide(L)' 'RKSTSGGIQFLGDKLVSWMSKKQNYTAMSSAEAEYVSLSASCAQVM' A
#
# COMPACT_ATOMS: atom_id res chain seq x y z
N ARG A 1 1.06 -11.22 -0.61
CA ARG A 1 1.90 -11.15 -1.83
C ARG A 1 1.98 -9.67 -2.22
N LYS A 2 3.13 -9.00 -2.05
CA LYS A 2 3.32 -7.61 -2.52
C LYS A 2 3.51 -7.69 -4.04
N SER A 3 2.51 -7.25 -4.81
CA SER A 3 2.65 -7.19 -6.27
C SER A 3 3.07 -5.77 -6.63
N THR A 4 4.37 -5.58 -6.83
CA THR A 4 4.90 -4.36 -7.43
C THR A 4 4.65 -4.45 -8.93
N SER A 5 3.69 -3.68 -9.45
CA SER A 5 3.56 -3.51 -10.90
C SER A 5 4.33 -2.26 -11.31
N GLY A 6 5.19 -2.39 -12.29
CA GLY A 6 5.97 -1.29 -12.84
C GLY A 6 5.89 -1.30 -14.36
N GLY A 7 5.95 -0.13 -14.96
CA GLY A 7 6.06 0.07 -16.41
C GLY A 7 7.45 0.57 -16.76
N ILE A 8 7.98 0.12 -17.89
CA ILE A 8 9.29 0.54 -18.41
C ILE A 8 9.08 1.01 -19.85
N GLN A 9 9.62 2.18 -20.21
CA GLN A 9 9.53 2.78 -21.54
C GLN A 9 10.93 2.94 -22.14
N PHE A 10 11.12 2.36 -23.33
CA PHE A 10 12.35 2.43 -24.10
C PHE A 10 12.13 3.21 -25.39
N LEU A 11 13.19 3.86 -25.88
CA LEU A 11 13.26 4.42 -27.24
C LEU A 11 14.48 3.79 -27.93
N GLY A 12 14.20 2.85 -28.84
CA GLY A 12 15.23 1.93 -29.33
C GLY A 12 15.79 1.10 -28.17
N ASP A 13 17.12 1.02 -28.10
CA ASP A 13 17.83 0.25 -27.05
C ASP A 13 18.05 1.05 -25.76
N LYS A 14 17.58 2.30 -25.68
CA LYS A 14 17.80 3.17 -24.51
C LYS A 14 16.56 3.28 -23.64
N LEU A 15 16.75 3.05 -22.34
CA LEU A 15 15.73 3.27 -21.32
C LEU A 15 15.45 4.77 -21.18
N VAL A 16 14.22 5.19 -21.46
CA VAL A 16 13.81 6.61 -21.40
C VAL A 16 13.03 6.92 -20.13
N SER A 17 12.20 5.98 -19.67
CA SER A 17 11.37 6.19 -18.50
C SER A 17 11.09 4.86 -17.80
N TRP A 18 11.02 4.90 -16.48
CA TRP A 18 10.57 3.78 -15.68
C TRP A 18 9.62 4.29 -14.61
N MET A 19 8.54 3.55 -14.38
CA MET A 19 7.52 3.86 -13.39
C MET A 19 7.36 2.63 -12.51
N SER A 20 7.64 2.77 -11.21
CA SER A 20 7.34 1.74 -10.23
C SER A 20 6.10 2.16 -9.45
N LYS A 21 4.98 1.44 -9.65
CA LYS A 21 3.80 1.64 -8.80
C LYS A 21 3.98 0.80 -7.56
N LYS A 22 4.55 1.40 -6.53
CA LYS A 22 4.44 0.87 -5.18
C LYS A 22 2.94 0.82 -4.87
N GLN A 23 2.41 -0.38 -4.59
CA GLN A 23 1.08 -0.46 -4.01
C GLN A 23 1.09 0.41 -2.75
N ASN A 24 0.26 1.46 -2.72
CA ASN A 24 -0.14 2.18 -1.50
C ASN A 24 -1.05 1.27 -0.66
N TYR A 25 -0.63 0.02 -0.48
CA TYR A 25 -1.21 -0.83 0.53
C TYR A 25 -0.55 -0.40 1.82
N THR A 26 -1.13 0.62 2.44
CA THR A 26 -1.07 0.75 3.89
C THR A 26 -1.80 -0.49 4.40
N ALA A 27 -1.09 -1.61 4.50
CA ALA A 27 -1.51 -2.67 5.39
C ALA A 27 -1.58 -1.98 6.74
N MET A 28 -2.79 -1.74 7.24
CA MET A 28 -2.95 -1.28 8.62
C MET A 28 -2.12 -2.25 9.46
N SER A 29 -1.13 -1.73 10.19
CA SER A 29 -0.33 -2.59 11.05
C SER A 29 -1.29 -3.34 11.98
N SER A 30 -0.99 -4.58 12.36
CA SER A 30 -1.85 -5.32 13.31
C SER A 30 -2.09 -4.49 14.57
N ALA A 31 -1.08 -3.74 15.02
CA ALA A 31 -1.18 -2.80 16.13
C ALA A 31 -2.18 -1.65 15.88
N GLU A 32 -2.21 -1.09 14.66
CA GLU A 32 -3.18 -0.04 14.30
C GLU A 32 -4.59 -0.63 14.17
N ALA A 33 -4.72 -1.85 13.65
CA ALA A 33 -6.00 -2.54 13.53
C ALA A 33 -6.58 -2.92 14.91
N GLU A 34 -5.73 -3.37 15.84
CA GLU A 34 -6.09 -3.62 17.25
C GLU A 34 -6.50 -2.33 17.97
N TYR A 35 -5.77 -1.23 17.74
CA TYR A 35 -6.14 0.07 18.31
C TYR A 35 -7.50 0.58 17.78
N VAL A 36 -7.75 0.46 16.47
CA VAL A 36 -9.02 0.83 15.85
C VAL A 36 -10.17 -0.06 16.33
N SER A 37 -9.95 -1.36 16.53
CA SER A 37 -11.00 -2.26 17.04
C SER A 37 -11.34 -2.01 18.50
N LEU A 38 -10.35 -1.75 19.35
CA LEU A 38 -10.54 -1.41 20.75
C LEU A 38 -11.26 -0.07 20.91
N SER A 39 -10.87 0.94 20.14
CA SER A 39 -11.55 2.25 20.16
C SER A 39 -12.99 2.17 19.63
N ALA A 40 -13.23 1.42 18.56
CA ALA A 40 -14.58 1.19 18.05
C ALA A 40 -15.48 0.42 19.04
N SER A 41 -14.92 -0.58 19.73
CA SER A 41 -15.63 -1.30 20.79
C SER A 41 -15.99 -0.39 21.96
N CYS A 42 -15.07 0.49 22.37
CA CYS A 42 -15.34 1.46 23.43
C CYS A 42 -16.43 2.47 23.03
N ALA A 43 -16.48 2.87 21.76
CA ALA A 43 -17.48 3.80 21.24
C ALA A 43 -18.89 3.19 21.11
N GLN A 44 -19.01 1.87 20.92
CA GLN A 44 -20.31 1.17 20.85
C GLN A 44 -20.92 0.89 22.24
N VAL A 45 -20.13 0.96 23.30
CA VAL A 45 -20.56 0.65 24.68
C VAL A 45 -21.10 1.91 25.41
N MET A 46 -21.08 3.08 24.76
CA MET A 46 -21.66 4.34 25.27
C MET A 46 -23.11 4.55 24.83
#